data_AF-A0A1W9VLY6-F1
#
_entry.id   AF-A0A1W9VLY6-F1
#
_cell.length_a   1.000
_cell.length_b   1.000
_cell.length_c   1.000
_cell.angle_alpha   90.00
_cell.angle_beta   90.00
_cell.angle_gamma   90.00
#
_symmetry.space_group_name_H-M   'P 1'
#
loop_
_entity.id
_entity.type
_entity.pdbx_description
1 polymer ?
#
loop_
_entity_poly.entity_id
_entity_poly.type
_entity_poly.pdbx_seq_one_letter_code
_entity_poly.pdbx_strand_id
1 'polypeptide(L)'
;MEELIKNLPLLLENREVILSKPEYYYIKLEETKVGIAYIGFPKNYLYLGELVYLYSNNKFISKCPKCEEDVYITGFGGSPLSGMGSAWGICGSCLEFISGIKPFGTYLGQYLELFKVRDKDNKNSSSMDYHLLEKKLELPENNNNQ
;
A
#
# COMPACT_ATOMS: atom_id res chain seq x y z
N MET A 1 14.64 3.14 -7.09
CA MET A 1 13.74 4.20 -6.58
C MET A 1 13.48 5.28 -7.63
N GLU A 2 14.50 5.72 -8.38
CA GLU A 2 14.35 6.67 -9.50
C GLU A 2 13.32 6.23 -10.55
N GLU A 3 13.31 4.95 -10.92
CA GLU A 3 12.35 4.43 -11.91
C GLU A 3 10.91 4.52 -11.42
N LEU A 4 10.66 4.22 -10.14
CA LEU A 4 9.32 4.33 -9.54
C LEU A 4 8.85 5.78 -9.47
N ILE A 5 9.75 6.72 -9.18
CA ILE A 5 9.46 8.16 -9.17
C ILE A 5 9.04 8.62 -10.55
N LYS A 6 9.85 8.30 -11.57
CA LYS A 6 9.61 8.73 -12.95
C LYS A 6 8.30 8.19 -13.51
N ASN A 7 7.93 6.96 -13.14
CA ASN A 7 6.76 6.28 -13.67
C ASN A 7 5.51 6.37 -12.77
N LEU A 8 5.57 7.06 -11.63
CA LEU A 8 4.41 7.18 -10.73
C LEU A 8 3.14 7.66 -11.46
N PRO A 9 3.16 8.71 -12.30
CA PRO A 9 1.96 9.13 -13.03
C PRO A 9 1.37 8.01 -13.90
N LEU A 10 2.23 7.29 -14.64
CA LEU A 10 1.82 6.17 -15.49
C LEU A 10 1.13 5.05 -14.69
N LEU A 11 1.64 4.76 -13.49
CA LEU A 11 1.04 3.76 -12.59
C LEU A 11 -0.36 4.21 -12.13
N LEU A 12 -0.53 5.48 -11.79
CA LEU A 12 -1.80 6.04 -11.33
C LEU A 12 -2.85 6.11 -12.44
N GLU A 13 -2.44 6.42 -13.66
CA GLU A 13 -3.29 6.46 -14.86
C GLU A 13 -3.76 5.05 -15.27
N ASN A 14 -2.94 4.02 -15.08
CA ASN A 14 -3.23 2.65 -15.50
C ASN A 14 -3.72 1.74 -14.36
N ARG A 15 -4.25 2.33 -13.28
CA ARG A 15 -4.65 1.60 -12.07
C ARG A 15 -5.60 0.43 -12.33
N GLU A 16 -6.62 0.62 -13.16
CA GLU A 16 -7.61 -0.42 -13.48
C GLU A 16 -6.98 -1.58 -14.26
N VAL A 17 -6.08 -1.28 -15.18
CA VAL A 17 -5.36 -2.29 -15.97
C VAL A 17 -4.42 -3.09 -15.08
N ILE A 18 -3.72 -2.43 -14.16
CA ILE A 18 -2.82 -3.09 -13.20
C ILE A 18 -3.61 -4.01 -12.26
N LEU A 19 -4.76 -3.57 -11.77
CA LEU A 19 -5.58 -4.33 -10.83
C LEU A 19 -6.29 -5.52 -11.49
N SER A 20 -6.68 -5.40 -12.76
CA SER A 20 -7.41 -6.46 -13.48
C SER A 20 -6.52 -7.57 -14.06
N LYS A 21 -5.21 -7.36 -14.15
CA LYS A 21 -4.28 -8.29 -14.80
C LYS A 21 -3.30 -8.91 -13.80
N PRO A 22 -3.37 -10.23 -13.55
CA PRO A 22 -2.45 -10.91 -12.64
C PRO A 22 -0.97 -10.67 -12.95
N GLU A 23 -0.60 -10.61 -14.24
CA GLU A 23 0.76 -10.39 -14.72
C GLU A 23 1.33 -9.02 -14.35
N TYR A 24 0.47 -8.02 -14.13
CA TYR A 24 0.88 -6.70 -13.65
C TYR A 24 0.74 -6.59 -12.13
N TYR A 25 -0.33 -7.16 -11.58
CA TYR A 25 -0.58 -7.10 -10.16
C TYR A 25 0.57 -7.70 -9.34
N TYR A 26 1.05 -8.90 -9.72
CA TYR A 26 2.07 -9.63 -8.97
C TYR A 26 3.52 -9.24 -9.30
N ILE A 27 3.72 -8.14 -10.03
CA ILE A 27 5.06 -7.57 -10.23
C ILE A 27 5.62 -7.18 -8.85
N LYS A 28 6.74 -7.78 -8.48
CA LYS A 28 7.47 -7.43 -7.25
C LYS A 28 8.19 -6.10 -7.46
N LEU A 29 7.95 -5.14 -6.59
CA LEU A 29 8.66 -3.86 -6.58
C LEU A 29 9.74 -3.90 -5.50
N GLU A 30 10.99 -4.05 -5.88
CA GLU A 30 12.12 -4.17 -4.93
C GLU A 30 12.38 -2.88 -4.16
N GLU A 31 11.95 -1.75 -4.72
CA GLU A 31 12.00 -0.42 -4.12
C GLU A 31 11.02 -0.25 -2.96
N THR A 32 10.01 -1.12 -2.86
CA THR A 32 9.04 -1.08 -1.76
C THR A 32 9.60 -1.85 -0.59
N LYS A 33 9.50 -1.25 0.60
CA LYS A 33 10.05 -1.87 1.80
C LYS A 33 9.15 -1.65 3.00
N VAL A 34 8.85 -2.76 3.66
CA VAL A 34 8.12 -2.81 4.92
C VAL A 34 9.04 -3.40 5.97
N GLY A 35 9.43 -2.57 6.94
CA GLY A 35 10.35 -2.95 8.00
C GLY A 35 9.70 -2.82 9.37
N ILE A 36 9.46 -3.93 10.07
CA ILE A 36 8.82 -3.92 11.39
C ILE A 36 9.76 -4.63 12.36
N ALA A 37 10.28 -3.89 13.34
CA ALA A 37 11.19 -4.46 14.33
C ALA A 37 10.48 -5.56 15.13
N TYR A 38 11.23 -6.61 15.49
CA TYR A 38 10.76 -7.76 16.28
C TYR A 38 9.66 -8.62 15.64
N ILE A 39 9.16 -8.26 14.45
CA ILE A 39 8.19 -9.05 13.71
C ILE A 39 8.85 -9.52 12.41
N GLY A 40 9.18 -10.81 12.35
CA GLY A 40 9.63 -11.44 11.13
C GLY A 40 8.45 -11.59 10.17
N PHE A 41 8.39 -10.75 9.13
CA PHE A 41 7.48 -11.00 8.01
C PHE A 41 8.20 -11.83 6.96
N PRO A 42 7.56 -12.88 6.40
CA PRO A 42 8.15 -13.69 5.34
C PRO A 42 8.41 -12.88 4.07
N LYS A 43 7.72 -11.74 3.90
CA LYS A 43 7.88 -10.82 2.78
C LYS A 43 7.89 -9.38 3.28
N ASN A 44 8.93 -8.64 2.92
CA ASN A 44 9.17 -7.25 3.31
C ASN A 44 8.98 -6.27 2.13
N TYR A 45 8.25 -6.68 1.10
CA TYR A 45 7.95 -5.91 -0.10
C TYR A 45 6.44 -5.94 -0.39
N LEU A 46 5.99 -5.00 -1.21
CA LEU A 46 4.65 -4.93 -1.79
C LEU A 46 4.72 -5.27 -3.28
N TYR A 47 3.68 -5.93 -3.77
CA TYR A 47 3.47 -6.04 -5.21
C TYR A 47 2.93 -4.73 -5.79
N LEU A 48 3.13 -4.53 -7.10
CA LEU A 48 2.62 -3.35 -7.79
C LEU A 48 1.12 -3.18 -7.60
N GLY A 49 0.35 -4.25 -7.78
CA GLY A 49 -1.09 -4.20 -7.61
C GLY A 49 -1.54 -3.93 -6.17
N GLU A 50 -0.78 -4.37 -5.17
CA GLU A 50 -1.06 -4.05 -3.76
C GLU A 50 -0.90 -2.55 -3.48
N LEU A 51 0.13 -1.90 -4.02
CA LEU A 51 0.29 -0.45 -3.91
C LEU A 51 -0.86 0.30 -4.59
N VAL A 52 -1.16 -0.06 -5.83
CA VAL A 52 -2.23 0.58 -6.61
C VAL A 52 -3.59 0.38 -5.95
N TYR A 53 -3.83 -0.79 -5.35
CA TYR A 53 -5.03 -1.07 -4.58
C TYR A 53 -5.13 -0.13 -3.37
N LEU A 54 -4.06 0.00 -2.59
CA LEU A 54 -4.03 0.89 -1.43
C LEU A 54 -4.31 2.35 -1.84
N TYR A 55 -3.64 2.84 -2.89
CA TYR A 55 -3.84 4.20 -3.40
C TYR A 55 -5.28 4.45 -3.85
N SER A 56 -5.86 3.52 -4.60
CA SER A 56 -7.25 3.62 -5.08
C SER A 56 -8.28 3.66 -3.93
N ASN A 57 -7.89 3.21 -2.74
CA ASN A 57 -8.73 3.19 -1.54
C ASN A 57 -8.35 4.29 -0.54
N ASN A 58 -7.64 5.34 -0.97
CA ASN A 58 -7.14 6.43 -0.10
C ASN A 58 -6.30 5.93 1.09
N LYS A 59 -5.68 4.75 0.96
CA LYS A 59 -4.69 4.20 1.90
C LYS A 59 -3.30 4.46 1.34
N PHE A 60 -2.30 4.48 2.23
CA PHE A 60 -0.92 4.78 1.83
C PHE A 60 -0.82 6.15 1.13
N ILE A 61 -1.61 7.12 1.60
CA ILE A 61 -1.56 8.52 1.16
C ILE A 61 -1.17 9.42 2.34
N SER A 62 -0.37 10.44 2.07
CA SER A 62 -0.06 11.56 2.97
C SER A 62 -0.10 12.87 2.17
N LYS A 63 0.10 14.01 2.82
CA LYS A 63 0.27 15.30 2.11
C LYS A 63 1.74 15.68 1.97
N CYS A 64 2.07 16.29 0.83
CA CYS A 64 3.39 16.82 0.54
C CYS A 64 3.59 18.13 1.32
N PRO A 65 4.69 18.28 2.09
CA PRO A 65 4.93 19.51 2.84
C PRO A 65 5.26 20.74 1.97
N LYS A 66 5.56 20.53 0.67
CA LYS A 66 5.94 21.60 -0.26
C LYS A 66 4.77 22.13 -1.08
N CYS A 67 3.91 21.25 -1.56
CA CYS A 67 2.83 21.60 -2.50
C CYS A 67 1.44 21.14 -2.07
N GLU A 68 1.31 20.51 -0.89
CA GLU A 68 0.05 20.02 -0.32
C GLU A 68 -0.67 18.93 -1.13
N GLU A 69 -0.14 18.55 -2.28
CA GLU A 69 -0.61 17.41 -3.08
C GLU A 69 -0.30 16.07 -2.41
N ASP A 70 -0.94 15.02 -2.92
CA ASP A 70 -0.80 13.68 -2.36
C ASP A 70 0.62 13.12 -2.49
N VAL A 71 1.06 12.46 -1.42
CA VAL A 71 2.27 11.65 -1.35
C VAL A 71 1.83 10.20 -1.28
N TYR A 72 2.23 9.45 -2.31
CA TYR A 72 1.96 8.04 -2.47
C TYR A 72 3.04 7.25 -1.74
N ILE A 73 2.67 6.61 -0.64
CA ILE A 73 3.57 5.90 0.26
C ILE A 73 4.05 4.62 -0.38
N THR A 74 5.37 4.45 -0.49
CA THR A 74 6.00 3.29 -1.12
C THR A 74 6.67 2.37 -0.10
N GLY A 75 6.76 2.79 1.16
CA GLY A 75 7.27 1.97 2.23
C GLY A 75 7.21 2.62 3.60
N PHE A 76 7.45 1.83 4.62
CA PHE A 76 7.49 2.28 6.00
C PHE A 76 8.34 1.38 6.88
N GLY A 77 8.84 1.95 7.98
CA GLY A 77 9.76 1.29 8.89
C GLY A 77 9.52 1.72 10.33
N GLY A 78 9.53 0.79 11.29
CA GLY A 78 9.37 1.15 12.70
C GLY A 78 9.31 -0.01 13.69
N SER A 79 9.19 0.35 14.97
CA SER A 79 9.00 -0.53 16.11
C SER A 79 7.58 -0.35 16.64
N PRO A 80 6.73 -1.39 16.57
CA PRO A 80 5.41 -1.36 17.19
C PRO A 80 5.48 -1.16 18.72
N LEU A 81 6.53 -1.68 19.36
CA LEU A 81 6.68 -1.63 20.82
C LEU A 81 6.93 -0.22 21.36
N SER A 82 7.67 0.61 20.61
CA SER A 82 7.94 1.99 21.00
C SER A 82 7.06 3.00 20.27
N GLY A 83 6.28 2.56 19.27
CA GLY A 83 5.56 3.45 18.34
C GLY A 83 6.49 4.27 17.43
N MET A 84 7.81 4.13 17.55
CA MET A 84 8.77 4.87 16.75
C MET A 84 8.88 4.28 15.36
N GLY A 85 8.75 5.13 14.35
CA GLY A 85 8.92 4.74 12.96
C GLY A 85 8.43 5.83 12.03
N SER A 86 8.64 5.67 10.74
CA SER A 86 8.14 6.58 9.72
C SER A 86 7.85 5.86 8.41
N ALA A 87 7.04 6.49 7.59
CA ALA A 87 6.86 6.13 6.20
C ALA A 87 7.68 7.05 5.27
N TRP A 88 7.76 6.63 4.02
CA TRP A 88 8.28 7.41 2.91
C TRP A 88 7.47 7.14 1.65
N GLY A 89 7.50 8.08 0.73
CA GLY A 89 6.69 8.05 -0.48
C GLY A 89 7.16 9.05 -1.51
N ILE A 90 6.35 9.20 -2.53
CA ILE A 90 6.63 10.06 -3.68
C ILE A 90 5.46 11.03 -3.83
N CYS A 91 5.75 12.33 -3.90
CA CYS A 91 4.72 13.32 -4.19
C CYS A 91 4.22 13.16 -5.63
N GLY A 92 2.90 13.08 -5.82
CA GLY A 92 2.29 12.92 -7.15
C GLY A 92 2.45 14.13 -8.07
N SER A 93 2.70 15.31 -7.51
CA SER A 93 2.88 16.55 -8.27
C SER A 93 4.36 16.93 -8.42
N CYS A 94 5.08 17.04 -7.30
CA CYS A 94 6.51 17.40 -7.34
C CYS A 94 7.41 16.27 -7.87
N LEU A 95 6.93 15.02 -7.87
CA LEU A 95 7.72 13.82 -8.15
C LEU A 95 8.99 13.74 -7.28
N GLU A 96 8.92 14.28 -6.07
CA GLU A 96 10.00 14.24 -5.11
C GLU A 96 9.78 13.13 -4.08
N PHE A 97 10.88 12.54 -3.63
CA PHE A 97 10.87 11.59 -2.52
C PHE A 97 10.67 12.31 -1.19
N ILE A 98 9.65 11.91 -0.45
CA ILE A 98 9.31 12.44 0.87
C ILE A 98 9.55 11.35 1.91
N SER A 99 10.26 11.66 2.98
CA SER A 99 10.57 10.72 4.07
C SER A 99 10.22 11.30 5.44
N GLY A 100 10.26 10.46 6.47
CA GLY A 100 9.97 10.89 7.85
C GLY A 100 8.47 11.07 8.12
N ILE A 101 7.59 10.51 7.29
CA ILE A 101 6.15 10.69 7.37
C ILE A 101 5.60 9.96 8.61
N LYS A 102 4.76 10.63 9.40
CA LYS A 102 4.20 10.14 10.67
C LYS A 102 2.67 10.19 10.65
N PRO A 103 1.99 9.40 11.51
CA PRO A 103 2.56 8.38 12.40
C PRO A 103 2.74 7.03 11.69
N PHE A 104 3.79 6.29 12.05
CA PHE A 104 4.07 4.95 11.52
C PHE A 104 2.89 3.97 11.69
N GLY A 105 2.17 4.06 12.81
CA GLY A 105 1.06 3.18 13.14
C GLY A 105 -0.06 3.17 12.09
N THR A 106 -0.30 4.30 11.42
CA THR A 106 -1.31 4.39 10.34
C THR A 106 -0.99 3.41 9.21
N TYR A 107 0.24 3.45 8.71
CA TYR A 107 0.66 2.62 7.57
C TYR A 107 0.84 1.16 7.97
N LEU A 108 1.29 0.90 9.20
CA LEU A 108 1.33 -0.44 9.76
C LEU A 108 -0.08 -1.07 9.81
N GLY A 109 -1.08 -0.35 10.30
CA GLY A 109 -2.46 -0.83 10.36
C GLY A 109 -3.00 -1.20 8.98
N GLN A 110 -2.84 -0.29 8.02
CA GLN A 110 -3.26 -0.50 6.63
C GLN A 110 -2.55 -1.70 5.97
N TYR A 111 -1.25 -1.88 6.24
CA TYR A 111 -0.50 -3.04 5.76
C TYR A 111 -0.97 -4.36 6.38
N LEU A 112 -1.27 -4.37 7.68
CA LEU A 112 -1.75 -5.57 8.36
C LEU A 112 -3.14 -6.00 7.86
N GLU A 113 -4.00 -5.05 7.49
CA GLU A 113 -5.28 -5.34 6.82
C GLU A 113 -5.07 -6.04 5.48
N LEU A 114 -4.19 -5.49 4.63
CA LEU A 114 -3.80 -6.12 3.36
C LEU A 114 -3.22 -7.52 3.58
N PHE A 115 -2.34 -7.69 4.58
CA PHE A 115 -1.71 -8.97 4.88
C PHE A 115 -2.72 -10.05 5.29
N LYS A 116 -3.76 -9.69 6.06
CA LYS A 116 -4.84 -10.62 6.44
C LYS A 116 -5.59 -11.17 5.22
N VAL A 117 -5.74 -10.37 4.16
CA VAL A 117 -6.36 -10.79 2.91
C VAL A 117 -5.44 -11.79 2.20
N ARG A 118 -4.17 -11.42 2.04
CA ARG A 118 -3.12 -12.27 1.42
C ARG A 118 -2.99 -13.65 2.06
N ASP A 119 -3.04 -13.73 3.39
CA ASP A 119 -2.85 -14.98 4.13
C ASP A 119 -4.08 -15.91 4.04
N LYS A 120 -5.29 -15.34 3.88
CA LYS A 120 -6.51 -16.13 3.65
C LYS A 120 -6.54 -16.73 2.25
N ASP A 121 -6.03 -16.03 1.24
CA ASP A 121 -6.04 -16.50 -0.14
C ASP A 121 -4.95 -17.55 -0.38
N ASN A 122 -3.76 -17.42 0.24
CA ASN A 122 -2.73 -18.47 0.22
C ASN A 122 -3.21 -19.81 0.83
N LYS A 123 -4.18 -19.79 1.74
CA LYS A 123 -4.74 -21.01 2.36
C LYS A 123 -5.87 -21.65 1.55
N ASN A 124 -6.40 -20.97 0.53
CA ASN A 124 -7.60 -21.40 -0.24
C ASN A 124 -7.37 -21.58 -1.76
N SER A 125 -6.15 -21.96 -2.18
CA SER A 125 -5.76 -22.46 -3.51
C SER A 125 -5.31 -21.46 -4.58
N SER A 126 -4.63 -22.02 -5.59
CA SER A 126 -4.17 -21.42 -6.84
C SER A 126 -5.14 -20.36 -7.39
N SER A 127 -4.57 -19.23 -7.81
CA SER A 127 -5.22 -18.08 -8.48
C SER A 127 -6.26 -17.31 -7.65
N MET A 128 -5.93 -16.06 -7.36
CA MET A 128 -6.77 -15.10 -6.64
C MET A 128 -7.75 -14.45 -7.63
N ASP A 129 -9.04 -14.50 -7.31
CA ASP A 129 -10.12 -13.86 -8.09
C ASP A 129 -10.37 -12.45 -7.52
N TYR A 130 -10.06 -11.41 -8.30
CA TYR A 130 -10.08 -10.01 -7.87
C TYR A 130 -11.47 -9.51 -7.44
N HIS A 131 -12.53 -10.06 -8.04
CA HIS A 131 -13.90 -9.73 -7.65
C HIS A 131 -14.24 -10.20 -6.22
N LEU A 132 -13.48 -11.15 -5.67
CA LEU A 132 -13.59 -11.57 -4.28
C LEU A 132 -12.86 -10.63 -3.32
N LEU A 133 -11.81 -9.92 -3.76
CA LEU A 133 -11.05 -8.97 -2.94
C LEU A 133 -11.90 -7.72 -2.64
N GLU A 134 -12.59 -7.20 -3.67
CA GLU A 134 -13.53 -6.08 -3.54
C GLU A 134 -14.69 -6.45 -2.60
N LYS A 135 -15.35 -7.61 -2.82
CA LYS A 135 -16.46 -8.09 -1.97
C LYS A 135 -16.10 -8.40 -0.52
N LYS A 136 -14.84 -8.75 -0.22
CA LYS A 136 -14.40 -9.14 1.14
C LYS A 136 -13.85 -7.98 1.97
N LEU A 137 -13.50 -6.87 1.33
CA LEU A 137 -12.95 -5.68 2.00
C LEU A 137 -14.00 -4.59 2.26
N GLU A 138 -15.22 -4.77 1.76
CA GLU A 138 -16.40 -4.08 2.27
C GLU A 138 -16.82 -4.69 3.63
N LEU A 139 -16.65 -3.94 4.72
CA LEU A 139 -17.25 -4.22 6.03
C LEU A 139 -17.66 -2.90 6.69
N PRO A 140 -18.70 -2.91 7.54
CA PRO A 140 -20.11 -3.18 7.25
C PRO A 140 -20.84 -1.90 6.77
N GLU A 141 -22.01 -2.07 6.16
CA GLU A 141 -22.96 -0.96 6.02
C GLU A 141 -23.25 -0.33 7.39
N ASN A 142 -23.24 1.00 7.39
CA ASN A 142 -23.76 1.86 8.43
C ASN A 142 -25.13 1.36 8.89
N ASN A 143 -25.21 0.65 10.01
CA ASN A 143 -26.46 0.51 10.76
C ASN A 143 -26.70 1.79 11.56
N ASN A 144 -26.96 2.88 10.85
CA ASN A 144 -27.80 3.95 11.38
C ASN A 144 -29.25 3.52 11.11
N ASN A 145 -29.82 2.76 12.05
CA ASN A 145 -31.26 2.60 12.15
C ASN A 145 -31.72 3.05 13.53
N GLN A 146 -32.47 4.16 13.49
CA GLN A 146 -33.54 4.61 14.39
C GLN A 146 -33.18 5.10 15.79
#